data_AF-A0A257H7R9-F1
#
_entry.id   AF-A0A257H7R9-F1
#
_cell.length_a   1.000
_cell.length_b   1.000
_cell.length_c   1.000
_cell.angle_alpha   90.00
_cell.angle_beta   90.00
_cell.angle_gamma   90.00
#
_symmetry.space_group_name_H-M   'P 1'
#
loop_
_entity.id
_entity.type
_entity.pdbx_description
1 polymer ?
#
loop_
_entity_poly.entity_id
_entity_poly.type
_entity_poly.pdbx_seq_one_letter_code
_entity_poly.pdbx_strand_id
1 'polypeptide(L)'
;MININYPNSEKMLKNSLFAVAFTFISIIANAQSTIEAVTGSVQSGTEVVRIDLSKIPVSVPTGFAIQSPARIALDFPGVANAMGRSTVEVNQGNLKSVSVVQAADRTRVVLNLKQPASYKAEIQGKSILVALEPSIQGAAAPVNSAIFAENRSRDSAPLRDLDFRRAADGTGRVVVTLPNNQVGVDIKQQGQNLVVEFMKSTLPEGLRRRMDVADFGTPIKSVTTTQSGDKVRMVIEPTGLWEHSAYQSDEQFVVEVKEVKVDPRKLTQGTGYNGQKLSLNFQNIEVRSLLQVIADFTNFNIVTSDSVGGSVTLRLQDVPW
;
A
#
# COMPACT_ATOMS: atom_id res chain seq x y z
N MET A 1 39.22 -89.40 -36.50
CA MET A 1 38.64 -88.03 -36.48
C MET A 1 37.63 -87.98 -35.36
N ILE A 2 37.94 -87.29 -34.27
CA ILE A 2 37.06 -87.20 -33.09
C ILE A 2 36.74 -85.72 -32.87
N ASN A 3 35.44 -85.48 -32.80
CA ASN A 3 34.76 -84.18 -32.80
C ASN A 3 34.83 -83.58 -31.39
N ILE A 4 35.23 -82.31 -31.30
CA ILE A 4 35.33 -81.55 -30.04
C ILE A 4 34.01 -80.78 -29.88
N ASN A 5 33.26 -81.04 -28.81
CA ASN A 5 32.11 -80.24 -28.43
C ASN A 5 32.25 -79.78 -26.97
N TYR A 6 32.04 -78.49 -26.74
CA TYR A 6 32.44 -77.75 -25.53
C TYR A 6 31.53 -78.04 -24.32
N PRO A 7 32.09 -77.92 -23.09
CA PRO A 7 31.37 -78.20 -21.86
C PRO A 7 30.30 -77.15 -21.53
N ASN A 8 29.18 -77.66 -21.01
CA ASN A 8 28.08 -76.90 -20.40
C ASN A 8 28.63 -76.05 -19.25
N SER A 9 28.68 -74.73 -19.48
CA SER A 9 28.82 -73.76 -18.40
C SER A 9 27.53 -73.78 -17.61
N GLU A 10 27.59 -74.37 -16.42
CA GLU A 10 26.71 -74.06 -15.29
C GLU A 10 26.82 -72.56 -15.03
N LYS A 11 26.07 -71.81 -15.86
CA LYS A 11 25.89 -70.38 -15.82
C LYS A 11 25.40 -70.05 -14.42
N MET A 12 26.33 -69.53 -13.63
CA MET A 12 26.21 -68.23 -13.00
C MET A 12 24.75 -67.93 -12.63
N LEU A 13 24.32 -68.42 -11.47
CA LEU A 13 24.34 -67.61 -10.25
C LEU A 13 23.79 -66.19 -10.54
N LYS A 14 22.56 -65.95 -10.07
CA LYS A 14 21.83 -64.65 -10.01
C LYS A 14 20.88 -64.34 -11.17
N ASN A 15 19.85 -65.15 -11.35
CA ASN A 15 18.63 -64.72 -12.02
C ASN A 15 17.43 -64.78 -11.07
N SER A 16 16.80 -63.61 -10.92
CA SER A 16 15.36 -63.40 -10.70
C SER A 16 14.85 -63.22 -9.26
N LEU A 17 14.15 -62.09 -9.11
CA LEU A 17 13.38 -61.58 -7.96
C LEU A 17 14.17 -60.91 -6.83
N PHE A 18 14.60 -59.68 -7.05
CA PHE A 18 14.24 -58.61 -6.12
C PHE A 18 13.90 -57.36 -6.93
N ALA A 19 12.60 -57.03 -6.88
CA ALA A 19 11.99 -55.94 -7.61
C ALA A 19 12.70 -54.62 -7.27
N VAL A 20 13.21 -53.96 -8.30
CA VAL A 20 13.57 -52.54 -8.24
C VAL A 20 12.25 -51.77 -8.15
N ALA A 21 11.75 -51.59 -6.92
CA ALA A 21 10.70 -50.64 -6.63
C ALA A 21 11.33 -49.23 -6.61
N PHE A 22 11.50 -48.65 -7.80
CA PHE A 22 11.74 -47.21 -7.94
C PHE A 22 10.48 -46.51 -7.45
N THR A 23 10.45 -46.18 -6.16
CA THR A 23 9.38 -45.39 -5.57
C THR A 23 9.57 -43.97 -6.08
N PHE A 24 8.84 -43.61 -7.14
CA PHE A 24 8.66 -42.21 -7.54
C PHE A 24 7.91 -41.51 -6.42
N ILE A 25 8.63 -41.03 -5.41
CA ILE A 25 8.12 -40.00 -4.50
C ILE A 25 8.03 -38.73 -5.33
N SER A 26 6.88 -38.53 -5.98
CA SER A 26 6.54 -37.24 -6.57
C SER A 26 6.35 -36.28 -5.42
N ILE A 27 7.39 -35.52 -5.11
CA ILE A 27 7.28 -34.35 -4.23
C ILE A 27 6.29 -33.43 -4.93
N ILE A 28 5.09 -33.30 -4.38
CA ILE A 28 4.13 -32.29 -4.82
C ILE A 28 4.76 -30.95 -4.45
N ALA A 29 5.51 -30.38 -5.38
CA ALA A 29 5.98 -29.01 -5.28
C ALA A 29 4.73 -28.13 -5.27
N ASN A 30 4.36 -27.63 -4.10
CA ASN A 30 3.32 -26.61 -3.98
C ASN A 30 3.85 -25.34 -4.63
N ALA A 31 3.60 -25.19 -5.93
CA ALA A 31 3.98 -24.00 -6.67
C ALA A 31 3.44 -22.76 -5.94
N GLN A 32 4.27 -21.75 -5.73
CA GLN A 32 3.84 -20.49 -5.14
C GLN A 32 2.73 -19.88 -6.00
N SER A 33 1.69 -19.31 -5.37
CA SER A 33 0.63 -18.62 -6.12
C SER A 33 1.22 -17.36 -6.78
N THR A 34 0.70 -16.96 -7.94
CA THR A 34 1.23 -15.84 -8.71
C THR A 34 0.12 -14.95 -9.23
N ILE A 35 0.32 -13.63 -9.23
CA ILE A 35 -0.53 -12.67 -9.96
C ILE A 35 -0.16 -12.74 -11.43
N GLU A 36 -1.11 -13.15 -12.28
CA GLU A 36 -0.91 -13.32 -13.72
C GLU A 36 -1.37 -12.09 -14.51
N ALA A 37 -2.44 -11.43 -14.06
CA ALA A 37 -2.94 -10.22 -14.69
C ALA A 37 -3.62 -9.28 -13.69
N VAL A 38 -3.59 -8.00 -14.01
CA VAL A 38 -4.39 -6.95 -13.34
C VAL A 38 -5.04 -6.12 -14.43
N THR A 39 -6.35 -5.94 -14.32
CA THR A 39 -7.16 -5.13 -15.22
C THR A 39 -8.10 -4.22 -14.43
N GLY A 40 -8.32 -3.00 -14.92
CA GLY A 40 -9.31 -2.09 -14.35
C GLY A 40 -10.40 -1.82 -15.39
N SER A 41 -11.65 -1.74 -14.94
CA SER A 41 -12.83 -1.51 -15.77
C SER A 41 -13.87 -0.71 -15.00
N VAL A 42 -14.87 -0.16 -15.70
CA VAL A 42 -16.08 0.39 -15.07
C VAL A 42 -17.25 -0.51 -15.40
N GLN A 43 -17.93 -1.02 -14.38
CA GLN A 43 -19.09 -1.90 -14.51
C GLN A 43 -20.28 -1.24 -13.82
N SER A 44 -21.33 -0.93 -14.57
CA SER A 44 -22.55 -0.29 -14.05
C SER A 44 -22.30 0.98 -13.23
N GLY A 45 -21.28 1.77 -13.60
CA GLY A 45 -20.90 3.00 -12.91
C GLY A 45 -19.93 2.84 -11.73
N THR A 46 -19.55 1.62 -11.39
CA THR A 46 -18.56 1.31 -10.34
C THR A 46 -17.23 0.92 -10.98
N GLU A 47 -16.13 1.55 -10.56
CA GLU A 47 -14.80 1.09 -10.97
C GLU A 47 -14.44 -0.24 -10.29
N VAL A 48 -14.09 -1.25 -11.09
CA VAL A 48 -13.73 -2.58 -10.63
C VAL A 48 -12.33 -2.93 -11.13
N VAL A 49 -11.45 -3.32 -10.22
CA VAL A 49 -10.15 -3.92 -10.51
C VAL A 49 -10.24 -5.42 -10.37
N ARG A 50 -9.86 -6.14 -11.42
CA ARG A 50 -9.74 -7.60 -11.42
C ARG A 50 -8.26 -7.99 -11.35
N ILE A 51 -7.92 -8.80 -10.35
CA ILE A 51 -6.57 -9.33 -10.12
C ILE A 51 -6.64 -10.83 -10.30
N ASP A 52 -6.08 -11.35 -11.40
CA ASP A 52 -6.08 -12.77 -11.74
C ASP A 52 -4.88 -13.49 -11.14
N LEU A 53 -5.11 -14.64 -10.51
CA LEU A 53 -4.11 -15.45 -9.83
C LEU A 53 -4.00 -16.84 -10.47
N SER A 54 -2.83 -17.46 -10.39
CA SER A 54 -2.62 -18.82 -10.92
C SER A 54 -3.44 -19.89 -10.17
N LYS A 55 -3.77 -19.62 -8.89
CA LYS A 55 -4.55 -20.49 -7.99
C LYS A 55 -5.74 -19.74 -7.41
N ILE A 56 -6.77 -20.50 -7.03
CA ILE A 56 -7.93 -19.96 -6.31
C ILE A 56 -7.44 -19.40 -4.95
N PRO A 57 -7.74 -18.13 -4.63
CA PRO A 57 -7.37 -17.54 -3.35
C PRO A 57 -8.13 -18.22 -2.21
N VAL A 58 -7.45 -18.46 -1.09
CA VAL A 58 -8.07 -19.03 0.12
C VAL A 58 -8.72 -17.96 1.00
N SER A 59 -8.33 -16.70 0.83
CA SER A 59 -8.86 -15.53 1.54
C SER A 59 -8.80 -14.29 0.67
N VAL A 60 -9.64 -13.31 0.98
CA VAL A 60 -9.55 -11.96 0.39
C VAL A 60 -8.27 -11.31 0.93
N PRO A 61 -7.46 -10.64 0.08
CA PRO A 61 -6.25 -9.94 0.53
C PRO A 61 -6.60 -8.86 1.55
N THR A 62 -5.75 -8.71 2.56
CA THR A 62 -5.87 -7.60 3.51
C THR A 62 -5.49 -6.31 2.81
N GLY A 63 -6.06 -5.18 3.21
CA GLY A 63 -5.72 -3.91 2.59
C GLY A 63 -6.20 -2.70 3.35
N PHE A 64 -5.78 -1.53 2.88
CA PHE A 64 -6.06 -0.25 3.51
C PHE A 64 -6.10 0.87 2.47
N ALA A 65 -6.87 1.91 2.77
CA ALA A 65 -6.93 3.13 1.96
C ALA A 65 -6.08 4.24 2.59
N ILE A 66 -5.32 4.96 1.76
CA ILE A 66 -4.58 6.17 2.11
C ILE A 66 -5.30 7.33 1.41
N GLN A 67 -5.63 8.39 2.16
CA GLN A 67 -6.36 9.53 1.58
C GLN A 67 -5.43 10.52 0.86
N SER A 68 -4.22 10.76 1.38
CA SER A 68 -3.28 11.71 0.81
C SER A 68 -1.86 11.12 0.74
N PRO A 69 -1.35 10.76 -0.45
CA PRO A 69 -2.07 10.72 -1.73
C PRO A 69 -3.11 9.59 -1.78
N ALA A 70 -4.19 9.78 -2.55
CA ALA A 70 -5.28 8.81 -2.66
C ALA A 70 -4.80 7.47 -3.24
N ARG A 71 -4.76 6.42 -2.40
CA ARG A 71 -4.31 5.08 -2.76
C ARG A 71 -5.08 4.01 -2.01
N ILE A 72 -5.18 2.81 -2.59
CA ILE A 72 -5.57 1.59 -1.86
C ILE A 72 -4.44 0.59 -2.00
N ALA A 73 -3.95 0.03 -0.90
CA ALA A 73 -2.93 -1.01 -0.90
C ALA A 73 -3.55 -2.33 -0.45
N LEU A 74 -3.34 -3.39 -1.22
CA LEU A 74 -3.80 -4.75 -0.97
C LEU A 74 -2.58 -5.67 -0.85
N ASP A 75 -2.47 -6.40 0.24
CA ASP A 75 -1.37 -7.28 0.54
C ASP A 75 -1.75 -8.74 0.29
N PHE A 76 -0.92 -9.43 -0.50
CA PHE A 76 -1.07 -10.82 -0.89
C PHE A 76 0.08 -11.65 -0.30
N PRO A 77 -0.15 -12.37 0.81
CA PRO A 77 0.85 -13.24 1.43
C PRO A 77 1.13 -14.48 0.57
N GLY A 78 2.41 -14.83 0.40
CA GLY A 78 2.84 -16.01 -0.34
C GLY A 78 2.51 -15.97 -1.83
N VAL A 79 2.18 -14.79 -2.38
CA VAL A 79 1.89 -14.60 -3.81
C VAL A 79 3.03 -13.84 -4.47
N ALA A 80 3.52 -14.31 -5.61
CA ALA A 80 4.53 -13.62 -6.42
C ALA A 80 3.91 -12.85 -7.60
N ASN A 81 4.65 -11.93 -8.21
CA ASN A 81 4.23 -11.24 -9.42
C ASN A 81 4.72 -12.01 -10.67
N ALA A 82 3.80 -12.53 -11.48
CA ALA A 82 4.08 -13.20 -12.75
C ALA A 82 3.56 -12.42 -13.97
N MET A 83 3.11 -11.17 -13.80
CA MET A 83 2.60 -10.36 -14.91
C MET A 83 3.69 -9.91 -15.90
N GLY A 84 4.97 -10.14 -15.58
CA GLY A 84 6.12 -9.64 -16.35
C GLY A 84 6.36 -8.12 -16.24
N ARG A 85 5.54 -7.42 -15.44
CA ARG A 85 5.63 -5.97 -15.19
C ARG A 85 5.18 -5.64 -13.77
N SER A 86 5.66 -4.51 -13.24
CA SER A 86 5.31 -4.04 -11.89
C SER A 86 4.27 -2.93 -11.88
N THR A 87 3.85 -2.41 -13.04
CA THR A 87 2.84 -1.34 -13.12
C THR A 87 1.92 -1.56 -14.33
N VAL A 88 0.64 -1.25 -14.13
CA VAL A 88 -0.42 -1.25 -15.14
C VAL A 88 -1.10 0.11 -15.13
N GLU A 89 -0.99 0.87 -16.22
CA GLU A 89 -1.74 2.10 -16.42
C GLU A 89 -3.19 1.76 -16.80
N VAL A 90 -4.16 2.45 -16.19
CA VAL A 90 -5.60 2.19 -16.41
C VAL A 90 -6.33 3.46 -16.84
N ASN A 91 -6.10 4.58 -16.13
CA ASN A 91 -6.65 5.90 -16.39
C ASN A 91 -8.18 5.95 -16.60
N GLN A 92 -8.93 5.12 -15.87
CA GLN A 92 -10.38 4.97 -16.02
C GLN A 92 -11.11 5.27 -14.71
N GLY A 93 -12.15 6.10 -14.77
CA GLY A 93 -12.87 6.56 -13.58
C GLY A 93 -11.93 7.20 -12.56
N ASN A 94 -12.06 6.81 -11.29
CA ASN A 94 -11.17 7.21 -10.20
C ASN A 94 -9.79 6.52 -10.21
N LEU A 95 -9.58 5.47 -11.00
CA LEU A 95 -8.34 4.69 -11.01
C LEU A 95 -7.33 5.24 -12.03
N LYS A 96 -6.12 5.59 -11.57
CA LYS A 96 -5.01 6.02 -12.44
C LYS A 96 -4.18 4.82 -12.91
N SER A 97 -3.60 4.09 -11.98
CA SER A 97 -2.71 2.97 -12.26
C SER A 97 -2.74 1.96 -11.12
N VAL A 98 -2.22 0.76 -11.38
CA VAL A 98 -2.01 -0.28 -10.37
C VAL A 98 -0.54 -0.67 -10.36
N SER A 99 0.10 -0.56 -9.20
CA SER A 99 1.49 -0.98 -8.98
C SER A 99 1.54 -2.29 -8.20
N VAL A 100 2.33 -3.26 -8.64
CA VAL A 100 2.51 -4.56 -8.00
C VAL A 100 3.95 -4.66 -7.55
N VAL A 101 4.16 -4.58 -6.24
CA VAL A 101 5.47 -4.56 -5.59
C VAL A 101 5.63 -5.84 -4.79
N GLN A 102 6.56 -6.70 -5.20
CA GLN A 102 6.88 -7.93 -4.49
C GLN A 102 8.07 -7.70 -3.57
N ALA A 103 7.95 -8.08 -2.30
CA ALA A 103 9.01 -8.03 -1.31
C ALA A 103 8.97 -9.29 -0.41
N ALA A 104 10.06 -10.05 -0.40
CA ALA A 104 10.19 -11.31 0.35
C ALA A 104 8.99 -12.26 0.11
N ASP A 105 8.15 -12.45 1.11
CA ASP A 105 6.99 -13.36 1.13
C ASP A 105 5.65 -12.65 0.82
N ARG A 106 5.66 -11.34 0.52
CA ARG A 106 4.44 -10.56 0.31
C ARG A 106 4.48 -9.77 -0.99
N THR A 107 3.38 -9.80 -1.73
CA THR A 107 3.16 -8.89 -2.86
C THR A 107 2.12 -7.85 -2.48
N ARG A 108 2.47 -6.57 -2.59
CA ARG A 108 1.57 -5.44 -2.38
C ARG A 108 1.10 -4.89 -3.72
N VAL A 109 -0.21 -4.92 -3.93
CA VAL A 109 -0.90 -4.30 -5.07
C VAL A 109 -1.45 -2.94 -4.63
N VAL A 110 -0.94 -1.86 -5.22
CA VAL A 110 -1.30 -0.48 -4.90
C VAL A 110 -2.10 0.12 -6.04
N LEU A 111 -3.37 0.44 -5.78
CA LEU A 111 -4.26 1.16 -6.68
C LEU A 111 -4.03 2.66 -6.46
N ASN A 112 -3.48 3.35 -7.45
CA ASN A 112 -3.27 4.80 -7.41
C ASN A 112 -4.53 5.50 -7.92
N LEU A 113 -5.09 6.41 -7.11
CA LEU A 113 -6.39 7.02 -7.38
C LEU A 113 -6.30 8.51 -7.72
N LYS A 114 -7.38 9.04 -8.32
CA LYS A 114 -7.58 10.48 -8.53
C LYS A 114 -8.14 11.16 -7.28
N GLN A 115 -9.04 10.49 -6.57
CA GLN A 115 -9.74 10.93 -5.36
C GLN A 115 -9.77 9.79 -4.33
N PRO A 116 -9.83 10.09 -3.02
CA PRO A 116 -9.98 9.07 -1.98
C PRO A 116 -11.25 8.21 -2.19
N ALA A 117 -11.12 6.90 -2.07
CA ALA A 117 -12.23 5.95 -2.17
C ALA A 117 -12.06 4.84 -1.13
N SER A 118 -13.19 4.29 -0.67
CA SER A 118 -13.22 3.00 0.00
C SER A 118 -13.24 1.88 -1.04
N TYR A 119 -13.13 0.63 -0.59
CA TYR A 119 -13.20 -0.51 -1.49
C TYR A 119 -13.92 -1.69 -0.85
N LYS A 120 -14.45 -2.56 -1.71
CA LYS A 120 -14.87 -3.92 -1.37
C LYS A 120 -14.09 -4.90 -2.21
N ALA A 121 -13.55 -5.93 -1.58
CA ALA A 121 -12.84 -6.99 -2.28
C ALA A 121 -13.54 -8.33 -2.07
N GLU A 122 -13.67 -9.11 -3.14
CA GLU A 122 -14.30 -10.42 -3.14
C GLU A 122 -13.51 -11.41 -4.01
N ILE A 123 -13.58 -12.69 -3.67
CA ILE A 123 -13.02 -13.77 -4.48
C ILE A 123 -14.05 -14.18 -5.53
N GLN A 124 -13.64 -14.16 -6.79
CA GLN A 124 -14.42 -14.70 -7.91
C GLN A 124 -13.56 -15.72 -8.68
N GLY A 125 -13.70 -16.99 -8.31
CA GLY A 125 -12.89 -18.07 -8.89
C GLY A 125 -11.40 -17.87 -8.60
N LYS A 126 -10.59 -17.71 -9.65
CA LYS A 126 -9.15 -17.44 -9.54
C LYS A 126 -8.81 -15.95 -9.43
N SER A 127 -9.81 -15.09 -9.31
CA SER A 127 -9.62 -13.65 -9.37
C SER A 127 -10.07 -13.00 -8.07
N ILE A 128 -9.38 -11.93 -7.67
CA ILE A 128 -9.91 -10.97 -6.69
C ILE A 128 -10.55 -9.83 -7.47
N LEU A 129 -11.82 -9.55 -7.21
CA LEU A 129 -12.49 -8.34 -7.67
C LEU A 129 -12.44 -7.29 -6.57
N VAL A 130 -12.03 -6.09 -6.93
CA VAL A 130 -11.93 -4.93 -6.04
C VAL A 130 -12.82 -3.83 -6.61
N ALA A 131 -13.99 -3.64 -6.03
CA ALA A 131 -14.88 -2.55 -6.37
C ALA A 131 -14.49 -1.30 -5.58
N LEU A 132 -14.27 -0.19 -6.28
CA LEU A 132 -14.03 1.11 -5.66
C LEU A 132 -15.38 1.75 -5.33
N GLU A 133 -15.50 2.23 -4.09
CA GLU A 133 -16.69 2.93 -3.64
C GLU A 133 -16.33 4.40 -3.40
N PRO A 134 -17.07 5.35 -3.99
CA PRO A 134 -16.89 6.76 -3.69
C PRO A 134 -16.98 6.97 -2.18
N SER A 135 -16.04 7.71 -1.61
CA SER A 135 -16.11 8.11 -0.20
C SER A 135 -17.19 9.18 -0.04
N ILE A 136 -18.46 8.77 0.04
CA ILE A 136 -19.58 9.69 0.23
C ILE A 136 -19.54 10.20 1.68
N GLN A 137 -18.95 11.37 1.89
CA GLN A 137 -19.24 12.16 3.08
C GLN A 137 -20.68 12.66 2.98
N GLY A 138 -21.55 12.11 3.83
CA GLY A 138 -22.89 12.65 4.09
C GLY A 138 -24.00 12.11 3.18
N ALA A 139 -24.70 11.09 3.66
CA ALA A 139 -26.13 10.91 3.41
C ALA A 139 -26.72 10.07 4.54
N ALA A 140 -27.42 10.73 5.47
CA ALA A 140 -28.35 10.04 6.35
C ALA A 140 -29.59 9.66 5.52
N ALA A 141 -29.96 8.38 5.51
CA ALA A 141 -31.22 7.91 4.97
C ALA A 141 -31.74 6.72 5.81
N PRO A 142 -33.07 6.54 5.87
CA PRO A 142 -33.77 6.11 7.07
C PRO A 142 -33.78 4.59 7.28
N VAL A 143 -34.01 4.22 8.54
CA VAL A 143 -34.27 2.86 9.02
C VAL A 143 -35.51 2.26 8.35
N ASN A 144 -35.33 1.09 7.71
CA ASN A 144 -36.34 0.04 7.66
C ASN A 144 -35.65 -1.33 7.58
N SER A 145 -36.05 -2.19 8.51
CA SER A 145 -35.46 -3.48 8.81
C SER A 145 -35.88 -4.56 7.82
N ALA A 146 -34.91 -5.33 7.30
CA ALA A 146 -35.11 -6.73 6.92
C ALA A 146 -33.82 -7.50 7.21
N ILE A 147 -33.88 -8.39 8.19
CA ILE A 147 -32.78 -9.23 8.63
C ILE A 147 -32.61 -10.38 7.63
N PHE A 148 -31.47 -10.41 6.96
CA PHE A 148 -30.95 -11.62 6.32
C PHE A 148 -29.43 -11.68 6.55
N ALA A 149 -28.99 -12.80 7.13
CA ALA A 149 -27.63 -13.14 7.52
C ALA A 149 -27.00 -12.27 8.63
N GLU A 150 -26.89 -12.88 9.81
CA GLU A 150 -26.11 -12.39 10.96
C GLU A 150 -24.65 -12.15 10.55
N ASN A 151 -24.28 -10.88 10.44
CA ASN A 151 -22.90 -10.43 10.34
C ASN A 151 -22.27 -10.57 11.72
N ARG A 152 -21.41 -11.57 11.95
CA ARG A 152 -20.71 -11.80 13.22
C ARG A 152 -19.59 -10.78 13.52
N SER A 153 -19.74 -9.54 13.05
CA SER A 153 -19.01 -8.38 13.55
C SER A 153 -19.96 -7.18 13.63
N ARG A 154 -21.07 -7.34 14.39
CA ARG A 154 -21.95 -6.25 14.81
C ARG A 154 -21.49 -5.55 16.10
N ASP A 155 -20.51 -6.12 16.78
CA ASP A 155 -20.11 -5.63 18.10
C ASP A 155 -19.04 -4.55 17.97
N SER A 156 -19.32 -3.40 18.59
CA SER A 156 -18.32 -2.38 18.82
C SER A 156 -17.23 -2.96 19.70
N ALA A 157 -15.99 -2.97 19.21
CA ALA A 157 -14.89 -3.65 19.89
C ALA A 157 -13.96 -2.64 20.59
N PRO A 158 -13.41 -2.98 21.76
CA PRO A 158 -12.56 -2.06 22.52
C PRO A 158 -11.21 -1.85 21.84
N LEU A 159 -10.73 -0.61 21.84
CA LEU A 159 -9.32 -0.35 21.59
C LEU A 159 -8.48 -1.12 22.61
N ARG A 160 -7.46 -1.82 22.15
CA ARG A 160 -6.65 -2.68 23.01
C ARG A 160 -5.54 -1.91 23.71
N ASP A 161 -4.93 -0.94 23.02
CA ASP A 161 -3.83 -0.15 23.57
C ASP A 161 -3.68 1.20 22.87
N LEU A 162 -3.03 2.14 23.57
CA LEU A 162 -2.64 3.45 23.07
C LEU A 162 -1.29 3.84 23.68
N ASP A 163 -0.28 3.99 22.82
CA ASP A 163 1.09 4.31 23.19
C ASP A 163 1.61 5.52 22.39
N PHE A 164 2.60 6.21 22.96
CA PHE A 164 3.32 7.29 22.30
C PHE A 164 4.83 7.01 22.36
N ARG A 165 5.49 7.23 21.22
CA ARG A 165 6.94 7.05 21.08
C ARG A 165 7.57 8.20 20.33
N ARG A 166 8.76 8.57 20.76
CA ARG A 166 9.65 9.47 20.03
C ARG A 166 10.55 8.65 19.10
N ALA A 167 10.61 9.02 17.82
CA ALA A 167 11.58 8.48 16.87
C ALA A 167 12.91 9.24 16.92
N ALA A 168 13.97 8.64 16.37
CA ALA A 168 15.33 9.21 16.41
C ALA A 168 15.45 10.58 15.73
N ASP A 169 14.61 10.85 14.73
CA ASP A 169 14.54 12.09 13.97
C ASP A 169 13.68 13.19 14.63
N GLY A 170 13.15 12.93 15.83
CA GLY A 170 12.26 13.84 16.55
C GLY A 170 10.78 13.72 16.17
N THR A 171 10.42 12.77 15.30
CA THR A 171 9.03 12.49 14.95
C THR A 171 8.28 11.92 16.15
N GLY A 172 7.08 12.45 16.41
CA GLY A 172 6.16 11.91 17.42
C GLY A 172 5.29 10.83 16.79
N ARG A 173 5.35 9.60 17.32
CA ARG A 173 4.59 8.45 16.84
C ARG A 173 3.55 8.05 17.87
N VAL A 174 2.27 8.10 17.49
CA VAL A 174 1.15 7.57 18.27
C VAL A 174 0.76 6.21 17.69
N VAL A 175 0.79 5.17 18.52
CA VAL A 175 0.46 3.79 18.12
C VAL A 175 -0.80 3.37 18.86
N VAL A 176 -1.82 2.96 18.11
CA VAL A 176 -3.09 2.46 18.64
C VAL A 176 -3.22 1.00 18.26
N THR A 177 -3.36 0.13 19.26
CA THR A 177 -3.65 -1.29 19.00
C THR A 177 -5.17 -1.45 18.90
N LEU A 178 -5.62 -1.83 17.72
CA LEU A 178 -7.00 -2.05 17.34
C LEU A 178 -7.46 -3.47 17.72
N PRO A 179 -8.76 -3.67 17.90
CA PRO A 179 -9.33 -5.00 18.14
C PRO A 179 -9.22 -5.96 16.95
N ASN A 180 -9.03 -5.44 15.73
CA ASN A 180 -8.78 -6.17 14.49
C ASN A 180 -8.37 -5.17 13.39
N ASN A 181 -8.05 -5.66 12.20
CA ASN A 181 -7.65 -4.84 11.06
C ASN A 181 -8.82 -4.23 10.25
N GLN A 182 -10.08 -4.44 10.65
CA GLN A 182 -11.28 -3.98 9.94
C GLN A 182 -11.89 -2.70 10.53
N VAL A 183 -11.31 -2.16 11.62
CA VAL A 183 -11.77 -0.92 12.23
C VAL A 183 -11.57 0.23 11.24
N GLY A 184 -12.67 0.91 10.88
CA GLY A 184 -12.60 2.11 10.05
C GLY A 184 -11.98 3.26 10.84
N VAL A 185 -10.95 3.90 10.28
CA VAL A 185 -10.29 5.06 10.89
C VAL A 185 -10.43 6.27 9.99
N ASP A 186 -10.96 7.36 10.55
CA ASP A 186 -11.07 8.66 9.87
C ASP A 186 -10.10 9.66 10.49
N ILE A 187 -9.40 10.43 9.67
CA ILE A 187 -8.38 11.39 10.12
C ILE A 187 -8.72 12.75 9.54
N LYS A 188 -8.83 13.75 10.40
CA LYS A 188 -9.17 15.12 10.02
C LYS A 188 -8.29 16.11 10.75
N GLN A 189 -7.74 17.05 9.99
CA GLN A 189 -7.13 18.23 10.59
C GLN A 189 -8.22 19.24 10.97
N GLN A 190 -8.32 19.57 12.26
CA GLN A 190 -9.26 20.55 12.80
C GLN A 190 -8.47 21.70 13.42
N GLY A 191 -8.31 22.79 12.68
CA GLY A 191 -7.40 23.87 13.06
C GLY A 191 -5.95 23.37 13.12
N GLN A 192 -5.30 23.51 14.27
CA GLN A 192 -3.95 22.98 14.49
C GLN A 192 -3.96 21.53 15.00
N ASN A 193 -5.12 20.98 15.37
CA ASN A 193 -5.22 19.63 15.93
C ASN A 193 -5.41 18.58 14.85
N LEU A 194 -4.92 17.38 15.11
CA LEU A 194 -5.22 16.20 14.31
C LEU A 194 -6.21 15.32 15.06
N VAL A 195 -7.38 15.10 14.47
CA VAL A 195 -8.46 14.33 15.05
C VAL A 195 -8.57 13.01 14.33
N VAL A 196 -8.48 11.92 15.08
CA VAL A 196 -8.59 10.56 14.59
C VAL A 196 -9.84 9.94 15.20
N GLU A 197 -10.71 9.38 14.38
CA GLU A 197 -11.94 8.73 14.81
C GLU A 197 -11.92 7.24 14.45
N PHE A 198 -12.00 6.37 15.45
CA PHE A 198 -12.09 4.93 15.30
C PHE A 198 -13.57 4.52 15.30
N MET A 199 -14.08 4.14 14.14
CA MET A 199 -15.48 3.77 13.93
C MET A 199 -15.80 2.44 14.63
N LYS A 200 -17.03 2.31 15.12
CA LYS A 200 -17.51 1.08 15.79
C LYS A 200 -16.55 0.58 16.87
N SER A 201 -15.98 1.51 17.64
CA SER A 201 -14.97 1.20 18.66
C SER A 201 -15.39 1.71 20.02
N THR A 202 -15.03 0.96 21.08
CA THR A 202 -15.21 1.39 22.46
C THR A 202 -13.87 1.75 23.10
N LEU A 203 -13.91 2.68 24.06
CA LEU A 203 -12.74 3.14 24.82
C LEU A 203 -12.78 2.57 26.24
N PRO A 204 -11.91 1.59 26.55
CA PRO A 204 -11.72 1.12 27.92
C PRO A 204 -11.34 2.25 28.88
N GLU A 205 -11.72 2.12 30.15
CA GLU A 205 -11.49 3.16 31.16
C GLU A 205 -10.00 3.50 31.32
N GLY A 206 -9.11 2.49 31.31
CA GLY A 206 -7.66 2.72 31.40
C GLY A 206 -7.05 3.50 30.23
N LEU A 207 -7.70 3.48 29.06
CA LEU A 207 -7.29 4.25 27.89
C LEU A 207 -8.00 5.62 27.82
N ARG A 208 -8.96 5.91 28.70
CA ARG A 208 -9.67 7.20 28.79
C ARG A 208 -8.83 8.21 29.59
N ARG A 209 -7.68 8.57 29.04
CA ARG A 209 -6.71 9.47 29.65
C ARG A 209 -6.15 10.47 28.65
N ARG A 210 -5.57 11.53 29.18
CA ARG A 210 -4.75 12.48 28.41
C ARG A 210 -3.28 12.12 28.65
N MET A 211 -2.55 11.88 27.57
CA MET A 211 -1.10 11.73 27.60
C MET A 211 -0.47 13.10 27.34
N ASP A 212 0.30 13.59 28.31
CA ASP A 212 1.15 14.76 28.12
C ASP A 212 2.53 14.29 27.63
N VAL A 213 2.92 14.76 26.46
CA VAL A 213 4.13 14.31 25.77
C VAL A 213 5.01 15.48 25.30
N ALA A 214 4.78 16.68 25.85
CA ALA A 214 5.50 17.89 25.48
C ALA A 214 7.02 17.80 25.71
N ASP A 215 7.45 17.10 26.76
CA ASP A 215 8.86 17.02 27.16
C ASP A 215 9.67 16.01 26.33
N PHE A 216 9.03 15.27 25.44
CA PHE A 216 9.70 14.26 24.60
C PHE A 216 10.37 14.85 23.37
N GLY A 217 10.39 16.18 23.19
CA GLY A 217 11.07 16.83 22.07
C GLY A 217 10.52 16.37 20.70
N THR A 218 9.20 16.25 20.63
CA THR A 218 8.43 16.00 19.40
C THR A 218 7.48 17.17 19.17
N PRO A 219 6.91 17.35 17.97
CA PRO A 219 5.92 18.40 17.75
C PRO A 219 4.61 18.13 18.51
N ILE A 220 4.38 16.96 19.10
CA ILE A 220 3.14 16.63 19.82
C ILE A 220 3.24 17.13 21.26
N LYS A 221 2.25 17.92 21.69
CA LYS A 221 2.10 18.37 23.09
C LYS A 221 1.28 17.36 23.88
N SER A 222 0.15 16.92 23.34
CA SER A 222 -0.72 15.97 24.03
C SER A 222 -1.50 15.07 23.08
N VAL A 223 -1.95 13.93 23.62
CA VAL A 223 -2.87 13.01 22.97
C VAL A 223 -4.02 12.72 23.94
N THR A 224 -5.25 12.97 23.53
CA THR A 224 -6.44 12.79 24.36
C THR A 224 -7.44 11.88 23.66
N THR A 225 -7.90 10.82 24.31
CA THR A 225 -8.91 9.89 23.79
C THR A 225 -10.23 10.01 24.55
N THR A 226 -11.33 10.04 23.83
CA THR A 226 -12.69 10.18 24.37
C THR A 226 -13.67 9.25 23.64
N GLN A 227 -14.64 8.70 24.36
CA GLN A 227 -15.76 8.00 23.73
C GLN A 227 -16.73 9.05 23.17
N SER A 228 -17.17 8.88 21.93
CA SER A 228 -18.15 9.75 21.27
C SER A 228 -19.18 8.89 20.55
N GLY A 229 -20.27 8.52 21.23
CA GLY A 229 -21.27 7.61 20.66
C GLY A 229 -20.66 6.23 20.40
N ASP A 230 -20.78 5.74 19.16
CA ASP A 230 -20.27 4.44 18.71
C ASP A 230 -18.81 4.47 18.19
N LYS A 231 -18.13 5.61 18.35
CA LYS A 231 -16.74 5.81 17.94
C LYS A 231 -15.86 6.29 19.08
N VAL A 232 -14.56 6.00 18.98
CA VAL A 232 -13.54 6.62 19.83
C VAL A 232 -12.93 7.80 19.09
N ARG A 233 -12.93 8.98 19.70
CA ARG A 233 -12.30 10.18 19.18
C ARG A 233 -10.99 10.43 19.91
N MET A 234 -9.89 10.36 19.17
CA MET A 234 -8.55 10.73 19.60
C MET A 234 -8.19 12.11 19.04
N VAL A 235 -7.69 12.99 19.89
CA VAL A 235 -7.20 14.32 19.51
C VAL A 235 -5.71 14.38 19.82
N ILE A 236 -4.92 14.64 18.79
CA ILE A 236 -3.49 14.92 18.90
C ILE A 236 -3.34 16.44 18.77
N GLU A 237 -2.72 17.06 19.77
CA GLU A 237 -2.44 18.50 19.82
C GLU A 237 -0.96 18.75 19.50
N PRO A 238 -0.61 19.04 18.24
CA PRO A 238 0.74 19.40 17.85
C PRO A 238 1.01 20.90 18.04
N THR A 239 2.30 21.26 18.00
CA THR A 239 2.81 22.64 18.07
C THR A 239 3.59 22.99 16.80
N GLY A 240 3.68 24.29 16.51
CA GLY A 240 4.41 24.79 15.35
C GLY A 240 3.80 24.40 14.01
N LEU A 241 4.65 24.38 12.98
CA LEU A 241 4.33 23.84 11.66
C LEU A 241 4.68 22.36 11.64
N TRP A 242 3.76 21.54 11.17
CA TRP A 242 3.90 20.10 11.21
C TRP A 242 3.26 19.46 9.98
N GLU A 243 3.75 18.27 9.67
CA GLU A 243 3.18 17.34 8.70
C GLU A 243 2.86 16.04 9.43
N HIS A 244 1.91 15.26 8.91
CA HIS A 244 1.58 13.96 9.48
C HIS A 244 1.57 12.88 8.41
N SER A 245 1.88 11.66 8.83
CA SER A 245 1.63 10.45 8.07
C SER A 245 0.83 9.49 8.95
N ALA A 246 -0.03 8.68 8.34
CA ALA A 246 -0.78 7.68 9.08
C ALA A 246 -0.93 6.41 8.24
N TYR A 247 -0.82 5.27 8.90
CA TYR A 247 -0.94 3.97 8.26
C TYR A 247 -1.43 2.93 9.26
N GLN A 248 -1.99 1.84 8.74
CA GLN A 248 -2.39 0.69 9.54
C GLN A 248 -1.63 -0.54 9.05
N SER A 249 -1.08 -1.31 9.99
CA SER A 249 -0.48 -2.61 9.74
C SER A 249 -1.07 -3.59 10.73
N ASP A 250 -1.70 -4.65 10.24
CA ASP A 250 -2.37 -5.65 11.06
C ASP A 250 -3.37 -4.98 12.02
N GLU A 251 -3.20 -5.21 13.32
CA GLU A 251 -4.02 -4.63 14.39
C GLU A 251 -3.40 -3.34 14.95
N GLN A 252 -2.45 -2.72 14.28
CA GLN A 252 -1.84 -1.46 14.71
C GLN A 252 -2.15 -0.33 13.74
N PHE A 253 -2.72 0.74 14.28
CA PHE A 253 -2.84 2.01 13.59
C PHE A 253 -1.78 2.97 14.12
N VAL A 254 -1.02 3.58 13.22
CA VAL A 254 0.11 4.45 13.56
C VAL A 254 -0.10 5.81 12.92
N VAL A 255 0.06 6.86 13.73
CA VAL A 255 0.13 8.25 13.27
C VAL A 255 1.49 8.81 13.65
N GLU A 256 2.19 9.35 12.68
CA GLU A 256 3.44 10.05 12.86
C GLU A 256 3.23 11.54 12.59
N VAL A 257 3.76 12.39 13.47
CA VAL A 257 3.73 13.84 13.34
C VAL A 257 5.15 14.36 13.40
N LYS A 258 5.53 15.12 12.38
CA LYS A 258 6.88 15.64 12.20
C LYS A 258 6.85 17.15 12.07
N GLU A 259 7.84 17.82 12.65
CA GLU A 259 8.01 19.26 12.53
C GLU A 259 8.46 19.64 11.11
N VAL A 260 7.80 20.64 10.54
CA VAL A 260 8.19 21.25 9.27
C VAL A 260 9.10 22.44 9.56
N LYS A 261 10.41 22.24 9.33
CA LYS A 261 11.40 23.31 9.46
C LYS A 261 11.34 24.23 8.26
N VAL A 262 10.91 25.48 8.47
CA VAL A 262 10.89 26.51 7.43
C VAL A 262 12.32 27.05 7.25
N ASP A 263 12.88 26.87 6.06
CA ASP A 263 14.16 27.47 5.69
C ASP A 263 13.93 28.95 5.32
N PRO A 264 14.48 29.93 6.06
CA PRO A 264 14.28 31.36 5.79
C PRO A 264 14.85 31.82 4.44
N ARG A 265 15.69 31.00 3.78
CA ARG A 265 16.30 31.30 2.48
C ARG A 265 15.43 30.87 1.29
N LYS A 266 14.31 30.20 1.53
CA LYS A 266 13.36 29.80 0.49
C LYS A 266 12.17 30.77 0.47
N LEU A 267 11.99 31.47 -0.65
CA LEU A 267 10.91 32.46 -0.88
C LEU A 267 9.52 31.83 -1.06
N THR A 268 9.36 30.51 -0.92
CA THR A 268 8.06 29.82 -1.01
C THR A 268 7.87 28.82 0.13
N GLN A 269 6.77 28.98 0.88
CA GLN A 269 6.28 27.98 1.83
C GLN A 269 5.46 26.93 1.05
N GLY A 270 6.04 25.75 0.86
CA GLY A 270 5.37 24.60 0.24
C GLY A 270 6.15 23.31 0.52
N THR A 271 5.42 22.19 0.56
CA THR A 271 5.94 20.81 0.66
C THR A 271 7.17 20.62 -0.21
N GLY A 272 8.27 20.17 0.40
CA GLY A 272 9.52 19.88 -0.30
C GLY A 272 9.28 18.99 -1.53
N TYR A 273 9.83 19.41 -2.65
CA TYR A 273 9.71 18.76 -3.95
C TYR A 273 10.17 17.28 -3.86
N ASN A 274 9.22 16.36 -4.06
CA ASN A 274 9.44 14.92 -4.19
C ASN A 274 9.55 14.50 -5.68
N GLY A 275 10.08 15.38 -6.55
CA GLY A 275 10.24 15.02 -7.95
C GLY A 275 11.29 13.93 -8.14
N GLN A 276 11.13 13.19 -9.23
CA GLN A 276 12.09 12.18 -9.67
C GLN A 276 13.48 12.83 -9.81
N LYS A 277 14.56 12.16 -9.42
CA LYS A 277 15.91 12.73 -9.58
C LYS A 277 16.23 12.87 -11.07
N LEU A 278 16.68 14.05 -11.48
CA LEU A 278 17.04 14.35 -12.85
C LEU A 278 18.55 14.57 -12.97
N SER A 279 19.16 13.78 -13.86
CA SER A 279 20.56 13.92 -14.25
C SER A 279 20.61 14.30 -15.73
N LEU A 280 21.20 15.44 -16.03
CA LEU A 280 21.26 16.02 -17.37
C LEU A 280 22.66 16.55 -17.63
N ASN A 281 23.18 16.37 -18.84
CA ASN A 281 24.49 16.87 -19.22
C ASN A 281 24.41 17.48 -20.62
N PHE A 282 24.47 18.79 -20.67
CA PHE A 282 24.47 19.57 -21.90
C PHE A 282 25.73 20.40 -22.00
N GLN A 283 26.31 20.43 -23.19
CA GLN A 283 27.46 21.26 -23.49
C GLN A 283 27.13 22.10 -24.71
N ASN A 284 27.20 23.43 -24.54
CA ASN A 284 26.96 24.40 -25.60
C ASN A 284 25.63 24.19 -26.35
N ILE A 285 24.54 23.95 -25.63
CA ILE A 285 23.19 23.79 -26.21
C ILE A 285 22.49 25.14 -26.28
N GLU A 286 21.67 25.36 -27.32
CA GLU A 286 20.79 26.52 -27.39
C GLU A 286 19.75 26.50 -26.25
N VAL A 287 19.53 27.63 -25.59
CA VAL A 287 18.59 27.75 -24.46
C VAL A 287 17.18 27.25 -24.83
N ARG A 288 16.72 27.53 -26.05
CA ARG A 288 15.39 27.09 -26.53
C ARG A 288 15.29 25.56 -26.59
N SER A 289 16.29 24.90 -27.16
CA SER A 289 16.38 23.44 -27.26
C SER A 289 16.48 22.79 -25.87
N LEU A 290 17.21 23.40 -24.95
CA LEU A 290 17.28 22.96 -23.56
C LEU A 290 15.89 23.00 -22.88
N LEU A 291 15.15 24.09 -23.05
CA LEU A 291 13.81 24.25 -22.46
C LEU A 291 12.80 23.26 -23.04
N GLN A 292 12.92 22.89 -24.32
CA GLN A 292 12.13 21.82 -24.93
C GLN A 292 12.41 20.46 -24.29
N VAL A 293 13.69 20.10 -24.12
CA VAL A 293 14.05 18.81 -23.49
C VAL A 293 13.55 18.73 -22.04
N ILE A 294 13.57 19.85 -21.30
CA ILE A 294 13.00 19.91 -19.96
C ILE A 294 11.47 19.77 -20.01
N ALA A 295 10.79 20.45 -20.93
CA ALA A 295 9.34 20.34 -21.13
C ALA A 295 8.91 18.89 -21.43
N ASP A 296 9.62 18.22 -22.34
CA ASP A 296 9.38 16.83 -22.74
C ASP A 296 9.59 15.85 -21.57
N PHE A 297 10.60 16.10 -20.74
CA PHE A 297 10.89 15.24 -19.58
C PHE A 297 9.89 15.45 -18.43
N THR A 298 9.45 16.69 -18.23
CA THR A 298 8.65 17.08 -17.05
C THR A 298 7.14 17.09 -17.30
N ASN A 299 6.71 16.87 -18.56
CA ASN A 299 5.33 17.07 -19.02
C ASN A 299 4.77 18.48 -18.71
N PHE A 300 5.65 19.48 -18.54
CA PHE A 300 5.23 20.87 -18.40
C PHE A 300 5.16 21.55 -19.77
N ASN A 301 4.09 22.31 -19.98
CA ASN A 301 3.97 23.17 -21.15
C ASN A 301 4.78 24.46 -20.91
N ILE A 302 6.02 24.51 -21.41
CA ILE A 302 6.87 25.70 -21.33
C ILE A 302 6.66 26.54 -22.59
N VAL A 303 6.24 27.80 -22.41
CA VAL A 303 6.11 28.78 -23.51
C VAL A 303 7.13 29.90 -23.29
N THR A 304 8.05 30.06 -24.23
CA THR A 304 9.11 31.08 -24.17
C THR A 304 8.89 32.18 -25.19
N SER A 305 9.28 33.41 -24.85
CA SER A 305 9.24 34.55 -25.77
C SER A 305 10.39 34.49 -26.78
N ASP A 306 10.21 35.16 -27.93
CA ASP A 306 11.20 35.22 -29.02
C ASP A 306 12.53 35.86 -28.61
N SER A 307 12.55 36.59 -27.50
CA SER A 307 13.73 37.22 -26.91
C SER A 307 14.65 36.24 -26.15
N VAL A 308 14.25 34.97 -25.96
CA VAL A 308 15.08 33.97 -25.28
C VAL A 308 16.06 33.35 -26.28
N GLY A 309 17.35 33.70 -26.14
CA GLY A 309 18.45 33.18 -26.95
C GLY A 309 19.74 32.98 -26.16
N GLY A 310 20.78 32.46 -26.82
CA GLY A 310 22.09 32.15 -26.23
C GLY A 310 22.36 30.66 -26.09
N SER A 311 23.58 30.30 -25.68
CA SER A 311 23.98 28.92 -25.41
C SER A 311 24.32 28.70 -23.94
N VAL A 312 24.06 27.48 -23.45
CA VAL A 312 24.28 27.08 -22.06
C VAL A 312 25.03 25.75 -22.02
N THR A 313 25.93 25.63 -21.05
CA THR A 313 26.55 24.37 -20.65
C THR A 313 26.09 24.07 -19.23
N LEU A 314 25.41 22.94 -19.04
CA LEU A 314 24.77 22.57 -17.79
C LEU A 314 25.00 21.10 -17.47
N ARG A 315 25.48 20.82 -16.26
CA ARG A 315 25.61 19.46 -15.73
C ARG A 315 24.85 19.35 -14.43
N LEU A 316 23.77 18.57 -14.45
CA LEU A 316 22.97 18.20 -13.29
C LEU A 316 23.18 16.72 -12.99
N GLN A 317 23.36 16.39 -11.73
CA GLN A 317 23.47 15.02 -11.26
C GLN A 317 22.58 14.86 -10.02
N ASP A 318 21.62 13.95 -10.12
CA ASP A 318 20.70 13.57 -9.04
C ASP A 318 19.95 14.76 -8.40
N VAL A 319 19.65 15.79 -9.20
CA VAL A 319 18.96 17.00 -8.73
C VAL A 319 17.45 16.71 -8.63
N PRO A 320 16.82 16.91 -7.46
CA PRO A 320 15.36 16.84 -7.33
C PRO A 320 14.75 18.03 -8.07
N TRP A 321 13.73 17.78 -8.89
CA TRP A 321 13.00 18.82 -9.64
C TRP A 321 11.53 18.93 -9.23
#